data_AF-A0A7V4WB00-F1
#
_entry.id   AF-A0A7V4WB00-F1
#
_cell.length_a   1.000
_cell.length_b   1.000
_cell.length_c   1.000
_cell.angle_alpha   90.00
_cell.angle_beta   90.00
_cell.angle_gamma   90.00
#
_symmetry.space_group_name_H-M   'P 1'
#
loop_
_entity.id
_entity.type
_entity.pdbx_description
1 polymer ?
#
loop_
_entity_poly.entity_id
_entity_poly.type
_entity_poly.pdbx_seq_one_letter_code
_entity_poly.pdbx_strand_id
1 'polypeptide(L)'
;MAFLKAFACVAAALCWHLLVFRLAPMLRLVKPNFAGKHVMSSYGVALFGYFAAICGGLLILERIPKPIVKLYLAVMGAMCILGFIDDAFGSREVGGFGGHFRKLFLERKLTTGALKALGGGIVGIVGGYYASKGMIVEWIVAAVLIPLSANLLNLVDLRPGRSMAVFFVG
;
A
#
# COMPACT_ATOMS: atom_id res chain seq x y z
N MET A 1 -9.75 24.89 -19.48
CA MET A 1 -8.43 24.47 -18.95
C MET A 1 -8.51 23.35 -17.90
N ALA A 2 -9.44 23.37 -16.93
CA ALA A 2 -9.53 22.34 -15.89
C ALA A 2 -9.75 20.91 -16.44
N PHE A 3 -10.64 20.75 -17.44
CA PHE A 3 -10.88 19.47 -18.11
C PHE A 3 -9.62 18.88 -18.78
N LEU A 4 -8.81 19.72 -19.43
CA LEU A 4 -7.56 19.27 -20.06
C LEU A 4 -6.54 18.80 -19.01
N LYS A 5 -6.45 19.51 -17.87
CA LYS A 5 -5.58 19.11 -16.74
C LYS A 5 -6.07 17.82 -16.08
N ALA A 6 -7.38 17.63 -15.94
CA ALA A 6 -7.97 16.38 -15.43
C ALA A 6 -7.71 15.20 -16.39
N PHE A 7 -7.82 15.42 -17.70
CA PHE A 7 -7.46 14.42 -18.71
C PHE A 7 -5.97 14.03 -18.63
N ALA A 8 -5.08 15.00 -18.36
CA ALA A 8 -3.66 14.73 -18.16
C ALA A 8 -3.40 13.81 -16.94
N CYS A 9 -4.20 13.89 -15.87
CA CYS A 9 -4.10 12.96 -14.74
C CYS A 9 -4.43 11.51 -15.16
N VAL A 10 -5.47 11.32 -15.97
CA VAL A 10 -5.84 10.00 -16.50
C VAL A 10 -4.73 9.44 -17.39
N ALA A 11 -4.22 10.26 -18.32
CA ALA A 11 -3.11 9.86 -19.17
C ALA A 11 -1.86 9.50 -18.34
N ALA A 12 -1.54 10.25 -17.30
CA ALA A 12 -0.43 9.95 -16.40
C ALA A 12 -0.61 8.61 -15.67
N ALA A 13 -1.83 8.29 -15.20
CA ALA A 13 -2.11 6.98 -14.59
C ALA A 13 -1.95 5.81 -15.56
N LEU A 14 -2.37 5.99 -16.83
CA LEU A 14 -2.16 4.97 -17.87
C LEU A 14 -0.67 4.78 -18.18
N CYS A 15 0.08 5.87 -18.34
CA CYS A 15 1.54 5.82 -18.51
C CYS A 15 2.23 5.13 -17.32
N TRP A 16 1.81 5.46 -16.09
CA TRP A 16 2.31 4.81 -14.87
C TRP A 16 2.02 3.30 -14.88
N HIS A 17 0.79 2.91 -15.19
CA HIS A 17 0.40 1.51 -15.27
C HIS A 17 1.27 0.74 -16.28
N LEU A 18 1.43 1.27 -17.49
CA LEU A 18 2.27 0.67 -18.53
C LEU A 18 3.74 0.58 -18.08
N LEU A 19 4.26 1.61 -17.44
CA LEU A 19 5.62 1.63 -16.91
C LEU A 19 5.82 0.54 -15.84
N VAL A 20 4.88 0.42 -14.89
CA VAL A 20 4.93 -0.59 -13.83
C VAL A 20 4.92 -2.00 -14.42
N PHE A 21 4.07 -2.27 -15.42
CA PHE A 21 4.04 -3.56 -16.10
C PHE A 21 5.34 -3.87 -16.84
N ARG A 22 5.92 -2.86 -17.50
CA ARG A 22 7.19 -3.01 -18.22
C ARG A 22 8.36 -3.29 -17.27
N LEU A 23 8.35 -2.69 -16.08
CA LEU A 23 9.40 -2.88 -15.07
C LEU A 23 9.19 -4.12 -14.19
N ALA A 24 7.97 -4.67 -14.13
CA ALA A 24 7.63 -5.80 -13.26
C ALA A 24 8.59 -7.01 -13.37
N PRO A 25 9.04 -7.45 -14.56
CA PRO A 25 10.02 -8.53 -14.66
C PRO A 25 11.39 -8.14 -14.08
N MET A 26 11.84 -6.91 -14.31
CA MET A 26 13.12 -6.39 -13.81
C MET A 26 13.11 -6.25 -12.27
N LEU A 27 11.95 -5.94 -11.70
CA LEU A 27 11.74 -5.77 -10.26
C LEU A 27 11.36 -7.07 -9.53
N ARG A 28 11.47 -8.24 -10.18
CA ARG A 28 11.11 -9.56 -9.61
C ARG A 28 9.67 -9.67 -9.11
N LEU A 29 8.76 -8.91 -9.73
CA LEU A 29 7.34 -8.91 -9.40
C LEU A 29 6.55 -9.96 -10.19
N VAL A 30 7.14 -10.61 -11.19
CA VAL A 30 6.46 -11.69 -11.91
C VAL A 30 6.69 -13.00 -11.17
N LYS A 31 5.62 -13.57 -10.60
CA LYS A 31 5.68 -14.76 -9.74
C LYS A 31 4.61 -15.79 -10.14
N PRO A 32 4.85 -17.10 -9.97
CA PRO A 32 3.81 -18.10 -10.17
C PRO A 32 2.72 -17.96 -9.12
N ASN A 33 1.46 -17.99 -9.57
CA ASN A 33 0.29 -18.08 -8.70
C ASN A 33 0.02 -19.53 -8.24
N PHE A 34 -1.07 -19.74 -7.49
CA PHE A 34 -1.47 -21.08 -7.02
C PHE A 34 -1.68 -22.10 -8.16
N ALA A 35 -2.04 -21.64 -9.36
CA ALA A 35 -2.21 -22.47 -10.55
C ALA A 35 -0.93 -22.58 -11.41
N GLY A 36 0.23 -22.15 -10.90
CA GLY A 36 1.51 -22.15 -11.62
C GLY A 36 1.64 -21.11 -12.75
N LYS A 37 0.62 -20.27 -12.96
CA LYS A 37 0.65 -19.22 -13.99
C LYS A 37 1.44 -18.02 -13.47
N HIS A 38 2.36 -17.52 -14.30
CA HIS A 38 3.11 -16.31 -13.99
C HIS A 38 2.19 -15.10 -14.05
N VAL A 39 2.06 -14.42 -12.91
CA VAL A 39 1.26 -13.20 -12.77
C VAL A 39 2.10 -12.11 -12.13
N MET A 40 1.70 -10.87 -12.35
CA MET A 40 2.28 -9.73 -11.65
C MET A 40 1.82 -9.72 -10.18
N SER A 41 2.76 -9.82 -9.25
CA SER A 41 2.57 -9.49 -7.84
C SER A 41 2.61 -7.97 -7.64
N SER A 42 2.17 -7.50 -6.46
CA SER A 42 2.26 -6.07 -6.11
C SER A 42 1.50 -5.13 -7.04
N TYR A 43 0.40 -5.59 -7.63
CA TYR A 43 -0.46 -4.79 -8.50
C TYR A 43 -0.99 -3.51 -7.81
N GLY A 44 -0.96 -3.47 -6.47
CA GLY A 44 -1.18 -2.27 -5.66
C GLY A 44 -0.35 -1.05 -6.10
N VAL A 45 0.87 -1.25 -6.62
CA VAL A 45 1.72 -0.17 -7.15
C VAL A 45 1.07 0.48 -8.38
N ALA A 46 0.48 -0.31 -9.27
CA ALA A 46 -0.26 0.21 -10.41
C ALA A 46 -1.56 0.91 -9.97
N LEU A 47 -2.30 0.30 -9.03
CA LEU A 47 -3.51 0.91 -8.41
C LEU A 47 -3.23 2.27 -7.78
N PHE A 48 -2.11 2.43 -7.07
CA PHE A 48 -1.75 3.70 -6.44
C PHE A 48 -1.69 4.85 -7.45
N GLY A 49 -1.20 4.60 -8.68
CA GLY A 49 -1.19 5.61 -9.74
C GLY A 49 -2.58 6.05 -10.18
N TYR A 50 -3.54 5.13 -10.24
CA TYR A 50 -4.94 5.48 -10.51
C TYR A 50 -5.56 6.30 -9.37
N PHE A 51 -5.33 5.92 -8.11
CA PHE A 51 -5.80 6.70 -6.96
C PHE A 51 -5.17 8.10 -6.92
N ALA A 52 -3.87 8.21 -7.21
CA ALA A 52 -3.18 9.50 -7.30
C ALA A 52 -3.76 10.39 -8.41
N ALA A 53 -4.11 9.81 -9.56
CA ALA A 53 -4.76 10.55 -10.64
C ALA A 53 -6.18 11.00 -10.29
N ILE A 54 -6.97 10.17 -9.61
CA ILE A 54 -8.30 10.55 -9.11
C ILE A 54 -8.17 11.71 -8.13
N CYS A 55 -7.28 11.60 -7.14
CA CYS A 55 -6.97 12.68 -6.20
C CYS A 55 -6.53 13.96 -6.91
N GLY A 56 -5.63 13.86 -7.90
CA GLY A 56 -5.18 14.99 -8.71
C GLY A 56 -6.33 15.65 -9.48
N GLY A 57 -7.20 14.86 -10.11
CA GLY A 57 -8.39 15.34 -10.79
C GLY A 57 -9.36 16.06 -9.86
N LEU A 58 -9.66 15.47 -8.69
CA LEU A 58 -10.52 16.10 -7.68
C LEU A 58 -9.94 17.41 -7.15
N LEU A 59 -8.61 17.51 -6.99
CA LEU A 59 -7.94 18.76 -6.62
C LEU A 59 -8.05 19.83 -7.71
N ILE A 60 -7.87 19.46 -8.98
CA ILE A 60 -7.99 20.37 -10.13
C ILE A 60 -9.40 20.92 -10.26
N LEU A 61 -10.40 20.07 -9.97
CA LEU A 61 -11.82 20.42 -9.98
C LEU A 61 -12.29 21.07 -8.66
N GLU A 62 -11.37 21.32 -7.71
CA GLU A 62 -11.65 21.93 -6.41
C GLU A 62 -12.74 21.20 -5.59
N ARG A 63 -12.86 19.88 -5.79
CA ARG A 63 -13.87 19.03 -5.12
C ARG A 63 -13.43 18.49 -3.77
N ILE A 64 -12.14 18.59 -3.45
CA ILE A 64 -11.57 18.08 -2.21
C ILE A 64 -10.48 19.03 -1.69
N PRO A 65 -10.37 19.26 -0.37
CA PRO A 65 -9.32 20.09 0.20
C PRO A 65 -7.90 19.55 -0.04
N LYS A 66 -6.98 20.45 -0.44
CA LYS A 66 -5.55 20.13 -0.64
C LYS A 66 -4.89 19.41 0.56
N PRO A 67 -5.12 19.81 1.83
CA PRO A 67 -4.49 19.12 2.96
C PRO A 67 -4.92 17.65 3.09
N ILE A 68 -6.20 17.35 2.82
CA ILE A 68 -6.74 16.00 2.90
C ILE A 68 -6.07 15.11 1.85
N VAL A 69 -5.96 15.58 0.61
CA VAL A 69 -5.30 14.82 -0.46
C VAL A 69 -3.81 14.61 -0.18
N LYS A 70 -3.11 15.63 0.33
CA LYS A 70 -1.69 15.48 0.70
C LYS A 70 -1.50 14.41 1.77
N LEU A 71 -2.32 14.44 2.83
CA LEU A 71 -2.24 13.44 3.90
C LEU A 71 -2.60 12.04 3.38
N TYR A 72 -3.67 11.91 2.62
CA TYR A 72 -4.11 10.65 2.05
C TYR A 72 -3.02 10.03 1.14
N LEU A 73 -2.48 10.79 0.20
CA LEU A 73 -1.44 10.31 -0.71
C LEU A 73 -0.12 9.99 0.02
N ALA A 74 0.22 10.73 1.08
CA ALA A 74 1.40 10.45 1.89
C ALA A 74 1.26 9.12 2.65
N VAL A 75 0.13 8.91 3.33
CA VAL A 75 -0.15 7.67 4.08
C VAL A 75 -0.26 6.48 3.12
N MET A 76 -1.07 6.59 2.08
CA MET A 76 -1.25 5.51 1.09
C MET A 76 0.04 5.22 0.33
N GLY A 77 0.80 6.26 -0.04
CA GLY A 77 2.08 6.11 -0.72
C GLY A 77 3.13 5.41 0.14
N ALA A 78 3.22 5.78 1.42
CA ALA A 78 4.12 5.11 2.36
C ALA A 78 3.76 3.62 2.54
N MET A 79 2.47 3.31 2.71
CA MET A 79 2.00 1.92 2.80
C MET A 79 2.23 1.14 1.50
N CYS A 80 2.04 1.78 0.34
CA CYS A 80 2.31 1.18 -0.96
C CYS A 80 3.80 0.84 -1.13
N ILE A 81 4.70 1.73 -0.70
CA ILE A 81 6.15 1.50 -0.76
C ILE A 81 6.54 0.35 0.19
N LEU A 82 6.03 0.34 1.41
CA LEU A 82 6.29 -0.74 2.37
C LEU A 82 5.82 -2.09 1.84
N GLY A 83 4.62 -2.15 1.26
CA GLY A 83 4.08 -3.35 0.61
C GLY A 83 4.92 -3.78 -0.60
N PHE A 84 5.33 -2.84 -1.44
CA PHE A 84 6.18 -3.12 -2.59
C PHE A 84 7.56 -3.66 -2.18
N ILE A 85 8.21 -3.07 -1.17
CA ILE A 85 9.50 -3.56 -0.66
C ILE A 85 9.36 -4.99 -0.14
N ASP A 86 8.30 -5.26 0.62
CA ASP A 86 8.03 -6.59 1.15
C ASP A 86 7.77 -7.61 0.06
N ASP A 87 7.02 -7.25 -0.98
CA ASP A 87 6.79 -8.15 -2.09
C ASP A 87 8.03 -8.36 -2.96
N ALA A 88 8.81 -7.30 -3.25
CA ALA A 88 9.97 -7.39 -4.13
C ALA A 88 11.16 -8.13 -3.48
N PHE A 89 11.37 -7.91 -2.18
CA PHE A 89 12.56 -8.38 -1.47
C PHE A 89 12.27 -9.41 -0.37
N GLY A 90 11.00 -9.69 -0.06
CA GLY A 90 10.63 -10.68 0.94
C GLY A 90 10.91 -12.11 0.51
N SER A 91 11.52 -12.90 1.40
CA SER A 91 11.74 -14.33 1.18
C SER A 91 10.55 -15.17 1.66
N ARG A 92 10.07 -16.11 0.83
CA ARG A 92 9.00 -17.06 1.18
C ARG A 92 9.43 -18.14 2.19
N GLU A 93 10.70 -18.16 2.59
CA GLU A 93 11.25 -19.15 3.53
C GLU A 93 10.66 -19.03 4.94
N VAL A 94 9.99 -17.92 5.27
CA VAL A 94 9.45 -17.68 6.60
C VAL A 94 8.05 -17.09 6.47
N GLY A 95 7.04 -17.89 6.79
CA GLY A 95 5.65 -17.45 6.87
C GLY A 95 5.19 -17.26 8.32
N GLY A 96 4.40 -16.22 8.57
CA GLY A 96 3.72 -15.98 9.84
C GLY A 96 4.53 -15.22 10.90
N PHE A 97 3.83 -14.58 11.83
CA PHE A 97 4.42 -13.81 12.93
C PHE A 97 5.45 -14.62 13.72
N GLY A 98 5.17 -15.89 14.05
CA GLY A 98 6.10 -16.75 14.80
C GLY A 98 7.45 -17.00 14.11
N GLY A 99 7.47 -17.11 12.78
CA GLY A 99 8.71 -17.26 12.01
C GLY A 99 9.54 -15.98 11.97
N HIS A 100 8.89 -14.83 11.83
CA HIS A 100 9.57 -13.53 11.86
C HIS A 100 10.12 -13.20 13.26
N PHE A 101 9.36 -13.46 14.32
CA PHE A 101 9.82 -13.30 15.70
C PHE A 101 11.02 -14.20 16.01
N ARG A 102 11.00 -15.46 15.54
CA ARG A 102 12.13 -16.38 15.67
C ARG A 102 13.38 -15.84 14.95
N LYS A 103 13.29 -15.41 13.69
CA LYS A 103 14.45 -14.84 12.97
C LYS A 103 14.93 -13.50 13.55
N LEU A 104 14.03 -12.65 14.04
CA LEU A 104 14.41 -11.34 14.58
C LEU A 104 15.15 -11.49 15.92
N PHE A 105 14.69 -12.37 16.81
CA PHE A 105 15.28 -12.52 18.14
C PHE A 105 16.41 -13.56 18.20
N LEU A 106 16.32 -14.67 17.46
CA LEU A 106 17.37 -15.72 17.48
C LEU A 106 18.44 -15.50 16.43
N GLU A 107 18.12 -14.89 15.28
CA GLU A 107 19.08 -14.71 14.17
C GLU A 107 19.48 -13.24 13.96
N ARG A 108 18.89 -12.28 14.68
CA ARG A 108 19.08 -10.82 14.51
C ARG A 108 18.89 -10.31 13.06
N LYS A 109 18.15 -11.06 12.24
CA LYS A 109 17.91 -10.70 10.84
C LYS A 109 16.61 -9.91 10.74
N LEU A 110 16.73 -8.63 10.40
CA LEU A 110 15.60 -7.79 10.03
C LEU A 110 15.00 -8.33 8.74
N THR A 111 13.77 -8.85 8.83
CA THR A 111 13.01 -9.32 7.66
C THR A 111 12.21 -8.17 7.07
N THR A 112 11.89 -8.24 5.78
CA THR A 112 11.03 -7.25 5.12
C THR A 112 9.64 -7.15 5.77
N GLY A 113 9.11 -8.26 6.28
CA GLY A 113 7.87 -8.28 7.05
C GLY A 113 7.96 -7.49 8.37
N ALA A 114 9.10 -7.56 9.07
CA ALA A 114 9.32 -6.73 10.27
C ALA A 114 9.43 -5.24 9.93
N LEU A 115 10.10 -4.91 8.82
CA LEU A 115 10.17 -3.54 8.31
C LEU A 115 8.79 -3.00 7.94
N LYS A 116 7.94 -3.81 7.29
CA LYS A 116 6.56 -3.46 6.94
C LYS A 116 5.69 -3.22 8.17
N ALA A 117 5.82 -4.06 9.21
CA ALA A 117 5.07 -3.90 10.45
C ALA A 117 5.48 -2.63 11.21
N LEU A 118 6.78 -2.40 11.41
CA LEU A 118 7.29 -1.20 12.09
C LEU A 118 7.00 0.06 11.27
N GLY A 119 7.24 0.01 9.97
CA GLY A 119 6.94 1.11 9.05
C GLY A 119 5.45 1.44 9.02
N GLY A 120 4.58 0.44 8.97
CA GLY A 120 3.13 0.64 9.04
C GLY A 120 2.70 1.27 10.35
N GLY A 121 3.30 0.87 11.48
CA GLY A 121 3.07 1.49 12.78
C GLY A 121 3.48 2.97 12.80
N ILE A 122 4.67 3.30 12.28
CA ILE A 122 5.15 4.69 12.17
C ILE A 122 4.21 5.51 11.27
N VAL A 123 3.79 4.96 10.13
CA VAL A 123 2.84 5.61 9.22
C VAL A 123 1.51 5.86 9.91
N GLY A 124 1.01 4.90 10.69
CA GLY A 124 -0.20 5.05 11.49
C GLY A 124 -0.08 6.17 12.51
N ILE A 125 1.01 6.19 13.30
CA ILE A 125 1.25 7.21 14.33
C ILE A 125 1.35 8.60 13.70
N VAL A 126 2.21 8.78 12.69
CA VAL A 126 2.45 10.07 12.06
C VAL A 126 1.21 10.53 11.27
N GLY A 127 0.63 9.66 10.46
CA GLY A 127 -0.58 9.96 9.69
C GLY A 127 -1.78 10.27 10.59
N GLY A 128 -1.97 9.49 11.65
CA GLY A 128 -3.00 9.71 12.65
C GLY A 128 -2.85 11.04 13.40
N TYR A 129 -1.62 11.46 13.69
CA TYR A 129 -1.36 12.75 14.34
C TYR A 129 -1.87 13.91 13.48
N TYR A 130 -1.60 13.87 12.17
CA TYR A 130 -2.11 14.89 11.23
C TYR A 130 -3.61 14.75 10.93
N ALA A 131 -4.19 13.55 11.08
CA ALA A 131 -5.61 13.32 10.83
C ALA A 131 -6.52 13.75 12.00
N SER A 132 -6.04 13.64 13.24
CA SER A 132 -6.85 13.73 14.47
C SER A 132 -7.17 15.15 14.94
N LYS A 133 -6.62 16.19 14.29
CA LYS A 133 -6.84 17.60 14.64
C LYS A 133 -6.67 17.93 16.14
N GLY A 134 -5.79 17.19 16.83
CA GLY A 134 -5.50 17.36 18.26
C GLY A 134 -6.33 16.48 19.21
N MET A 135 -7.26 15.67 18.70
CA MET A 135 -8.03 14.73 19.52
C MET A 135 -7.24 13.45 19.76
N ILE A 136 -6.82 13.22 21.01
CA ILE A 136 -5.96 12.07 21.36
C ILE A 136 -6.61 10.71 21.06
N VAL A 137 -7.93 10.62 21.24
CA VAL A 137 -8.68 9.39 20.95
C VAL A 137 -8.65 9.07 19.46
N GLU A 138 -8.92 10.06 18.59
CA GLU A 138 -8.85 9.88 17.14
C GLU A 138 -7.42 9.53 16.68
N TRP A 139 -6.41 10.12 17.32
CA TRP A 139 -5.03 9.81 17.03
C TRP A 139 -4.69 8.35 17.34
N ILE A 140 -5.03 7.89 18.55
CA ILE A 140 -4.80 6.50 18.97
C ILE A 140 -5.55 5.53 18.04
N VAL A 141 -6.81 5.84 17.72
CA VAL A 141 -7.60 5.03 16.79
C VAL A 141 -6.92 4.95 15.43
N ALA A 142 -6.52 6.07 14.83
CA ALA A 142 -5.84 6.08 13.54
C ALA A 142 -4.48 5.35 13.58
N ALA A 143 -3.71 5.54 14.65
CA ALA A 143 -2.41 4.92 14.85
C ALA A 143 -2.47 3.39 14.90
N VAL A 144 -3.59 2.84 15.41
CA VAL A 144 -3.84 1.40 15.45
C VAL A 144 -4.53 0.91 14.19
N LEU A 145 -5.55 1.63 13.72
CA LEU A 145 -6.42 1.21 12.63
C LEU A 145 -5.66 1.07 11.31
N ILE A 146 -4.79 2.02 10.96
CA ILE A 146 -4.02 2.01 9.71
C ILE A 146 -3.14 0.75 9.59
N PRO A 147 -2.19 0.47 10.52
CA PRO A 147 -1.35 -0.71 10.41
C PRO A 147 -2.14 -2.02 10.57
N LEU A 148 -3.15 -2.06 11.46
CA LEU A 148 -3.95 -3.28 11.64
C LEU A 148 -4.80 -3.59 10.41
N SER A 149 -5.38 -2.59 9.74
CA SER A 149 -6.15 -2.80 8.51
C SER A 149 -5.27 -3.36 7.40
N ALA A 150 -4.06 -2.82 7.23
CA ALA A 150 -3.10 -3.34 6.26
C ALA A 150 -2.67 -4.78 6.59
N ASN A 151 -2.42 -5.08 7.86
CA ASN A 151 -2.07 -6.42 8.30
C ASN A 151 -3.24 -7.41 8.14
N LEU A 152 -4.47 -6.99 8.46
CA LEU A 152 -5.68 -7.80 8.32
C LEU A 152 -5.91 -8.18 6.85
N LEU A 153 -5.85 -7.22 5.94
CA LEU A 153 -6.00 -7.49 4.49
C LEU A 153 -4.91 -8.45 3.99
N ASN A 154 -3.67 -8.32 4.49
CA ASN A 154 -2.57 -9.22 4.16
C ASN A 154 -2.78 -10.64 4.71
N LEU A 155 -3.43 -10.80 5.87
CA LEU A 155 -3.76 -12.11 6.45
C LEU A 155 -4.94 -12.81 5.75
N VAL A 156 -5.87 -12.04 5.17
CA VAL A 156 -7.01 -12.59 4.42
C VAL A 156 -6.59 -13.06 3.03
N ASP A 157 -5.45 -12.59 2.51
CA ASP A 157 -4.92 -12.87 1.17
C ASP A 157 -4.32 -14.29 1.01
N LEU A 158 -5.03 -15.30 1.53
CA LEU A 158 -4.63 -16.71 1.48
C LEU A 158 -5.19 -17.45 0.26
N ARG A 159 -6.19 -16.87 -0.43
CA ARG A 159 -6.79 -17.44 -1.66
C ARG A 159 -7.14 -16.31 -2.63
N PRO A 160 -7.11 -16.58 -3.95
CA PRO A 160 -7.41 -15.58 -4.97
C PRO A 160 -8.73 -14.86 -4.69
N GLY A 161 -8.70 -13.53 -4.70
CA GLY A 161 -9.90 -12.68 -4.59
C GLY A 161 -10.45 -12.44 -3.18
N ARG A 162 -9.95 -13.11 -2.12
CA ARG A 162 -10.47 -12.91 -0.75
C ARG A 162 -10.19 -11.53 -0.18
N SER A 163 -8.97 -11.04 -0.37
CA SER A 163 -8.56 -9.70 0.08
C SER A 163 -9.39 -8.61 -0.59
N MET A 164 -9.63 -8.73 -1.90
CA MET A 164 -10.53 -7.82 -2.64
C MET A 164 -11.97 -7.92 -2.15
N ALA A 165 -12.50 -9.12 -1.92
CA ALA A 165 -13.86 -9.28 -1.41
C ALA A 165 -14.04 -8.60 -0.05
N VAL A 166 -13.10 -8.79 0.88
CA VAL A 166 -13.14 -8.13 2.19
C VAL A 166 -12.99 -6.61 2.06
N PHE A 167 -12.12 -6.13 1.16
CA PHE A 167 -11.95 -4.70 0.91
C PHE A 167 -13.23 -4.01 0.43
N PHE A 168 -14.07 -4.68 -0.37
CA PHE A 168 -15.31 -4.09 -0.89
C PHE A 168 -16.54 -4.28 0.01
N VAL A 169 -16.48 -5.22 0.96
CA VAL A 169 -17.59 -5.49 1.89
C VAL A 169 -17.48 -4.67 3.17
N GLY A 170 -16.26 -4.36 3.62
CA GLY A 170 -16.01 -3.49 4.77
C GLY A 170 -16.11 -2.01 4.42
#